data_AF-A0A834AQ77-F1
#
_entry.id   AF-A0A834AQ77-F1
#
_cell.length_a   1.000
_cell.length_b   1.000
_cell.length_c   1.000
_cell.angle_alpha   90.00
_cell.angle_beta   90.00
_cell.angle_gamma   90.00
#
_symmetry.space_group_name_H-M   'P 1'
#
loop_
_entity.id
_entity.type
_entity.pdbx_description
1 polymer ?
#
loop_
_entity_poly.entity_id
_entity_poly.type
_entity_poly.pdbx_seq_one_letter_code
_entity_poly.pdbx_strand_id
1 'polypeptide(L)'
;MRRILRTMSNALALTVFSTGFKMENFDASLSTYFKAWLGPRDTRVKGWFLLDNYIPTFICSLIYLLIVWLGPKYMKNRQPFSCRGILVVYNLGLTLLSLYMFCELVTGVWEGKYNFFCQGTRSAGEADMKIIRVLWWYYFSKLIEFMDTFFFILRKNNHQVTVLHVYHHASMLNIWWFVMNWVPCGHSYFGATLNSFIHVLMYSYYGLSSVPSMRPYLWWKKYITQGQLLQFVLTIVQTSCGVVWPCSFPLGWLYFQIGYMISLIILFTNFYIQTYNKKGASRRKEHLRDHQNGSVAAVNGHTNSFSSLENNVKPRKQRKD
;
A
#
# COMPACT_ATOMS: atom_id res chain seq x y z
N MET A 1 4.82 58.95 21.48
CA MET A 1 4.01 57.86 20.85
C MET A 1 4.34 57.62 19.37
N ARG A 2 4.29 58.61 18.46
CA ARG A 2 4.56 58.43 17.01
C ARG A 2 5.97 57.92 16.63
N ARG A 3 7.02 58.23 17.43
CA ARG A 3 8.39 57.72 17.19
C ARG A 3 8.49 56.21 17.42
N ILE A 4 7.85 55.68 18.48
CA ILE A 4 7.91 54.26 18.84
C ILE A 4 7.18 53.39 17.80
N LEU A 5 6.03 53.87 17.27
CA LEU A 5 5.29 53.18 16.20
C LEU A 5 6.10 53.08 14.89
N ARG A 6 6.93 54.08 14.53
CA ARG A 6 7.81 53.99 13.35
C ARG A 6 8.96 53.01 13.55
N THR A 7 9.57 52.95 14.73
CA THR A 7 10.64 51.99 15.01
C THR A 7 10.12 50.55 15.00
N MET A 8 8.92 50.30 15.54
CA MET A 8 8.31 48.97 15.49
C MET A 8 7.88 48.56 14.07
N SER A 9 7.36 49.49 13.25
CA SER A 9 7.01 49.19 11.85
C SER A 9 8.24 48.86 11.00
N ASN A 10 9.36 49.57 11.21
CA ASN A 10 10.61 49.29 10.49
C ASN A 10 11.26 47.99 10.96
N ALA A 11 11.20 47.67 12.26
CA ALA A 11 11.68 46.40 12.80
C ALA A 11 10.85 45.21 12.29
N LEU A 12 9.52 45.35 12.20
CA LEU A 12 8.64 44.33 11.64
C LEU A 12 8.88 44.14 10.14
N ALA A 13 9.05 45.24 9.38
CA ALA A 13 9.39 45.19 7.97
C ALA A 13 10.75 44.52 7.72
N LEU A 14 11.79 44.85 8.49
CA LEU A 14 13.11 44.21 8.42
C LEU A 14 13.07 42.73 8.80
N THR A 15 12.24 42.35 9.78
CA THR A 15 12.08 40.95 10.18
C THR A 15 11.34 40.15 9.10
N VAL A 16 10.29 40.72 8.49
CA VAL A 16 9.54 40.12 7.38
C VAL A 16 10.39 40.04 6.09
N PHE A 17 11.21 41.05 5.81
CA PHE A 17 12.12 41.05 4.66
C PHE A 17 13.27 40.04 4.86
N SER A 18 13.80 39.93 6.09
CA SER A 18 14.83 38.96 6.45
C SER A 18 14.31 37.51 6.44
N THR A 19 13.06 37.27 6.88
CA THR A 19 12.44 35.95 6.78
C THR A 19 12.03 35.61 5.34
N GLY A 20 11.56 36.58 4.56
CA GLY A 20 11.30 36.42 3.12
C GLY A 20 12.58 36.08 2.33
N PHE A 21 13.66 36.82 2.55
CA PHE A 21 14.96 36.59 1.92
C PHE A 21 15.62 35.28 2.39
N LYS A 22 15.45 34.88 3.66
CA LYS A 22 15.90 33.56 4.13
C LYS A 22 15.08 32.42 3.54
N MET A 23 13.77 32.59 3.36
CA MET A 23 12.96 31.59 2.67
C MET A 23 13.34 31.48 1.20
N GLU A 24 13.51 32.58 0.47
CA GLU A 24 13.89 32.54 -0.95
C GLU A 24 15.27 31.92 -1.17
N ASN A 25 16.25 32.22 -0.31
CA ASN A 25 17.57 31.59 -0.39
C ASN A 25 17.55 30.12 0.04
N PHE A 26 16.73 29.76 1.03
CA PHE A 26 16.54 28.37 1.42
C PHE A 26 15.85 27.60 0.31
N ASP A 27 14.79 28.14 -0.30
CA ASP A 27 14.04 27.51 -1.41
C ASP A 27 14.88 27.45 -2.69
N ALA A 28 15.68 28.48 -2.99
CA ALA A 28 16.63 28.47 -4.10
C ALA A 28 17.73 27.42 -3.88
N SER A 29 18.31 27.35 -2.69
CA SER A 29 19.31 26.33 -2.32
C SER A 29 18.71 24.93 -2.35
N LEU A 30 17.55 24.72 -1.74
CA LEU A 30 16.81 23.46 -1.76
C LEU A 30 16.48 23.06 -3.21
N SER A 31 16.03 23.98 -4.06
CA SER A 31 15.76 23.71 -5.47
C SER A 31 17.02 23.33 -6.24
N THR A 32 18.18 23.90 -5.87
CA THR A 32 19.47 23.62 -6.50
C THR A 32 19.99 22.26 -6.06
N TYR A 33 19.91 21.92 -4.77
CA TYR A 33 20.21 20.59 -4.25
C TYR A 33 19.24 19.52 -4.80
N PHE A 34 17.94 19.81 -4.87
CA PHE A 34 16.95 18.90 -5.46
C PHE A 34 17.20 18.70 -6.95
N LYS A 35 17.52 19.75 -7.71
CA LYS A 35 17.89 19.63 -9.13
C LYS A 35 19.22 18.89 -9.32
N ALA A 36 20.20 19.12 -8.45
CA ALA A 36 21.48 18.42 -8.50
C ALA A 36 21.35 16.94 -8.12
N TRP A 37 20.45 16.60 -7.20
CA TRP A 37 20.26 15.23 -6.72
C TRP A 37 19.28 14.40 -7.58
N LEU A 38 18.17 15.00 -8.00
CA LEU A 38 17.13 14.31 -8.78
C LEU A 38 17.30 14.44 -10.29
N GLY A 39 18.05 15.44 -10.77
CA GLY A 39 18.19 15.76 -12.19
C GLY A 39 17.02 16.57 -12.75
N PRO A 40 17.02 16.86 -14.07
CA PRO A 40 15.91 17.54 -14.73
C PRO A 40 14.66 16.67 -14.75
N ARG A 41 13.48 17.30 -14.58
CA ARG A 41 12.18 16.63 -14.73
C ARG A 41 12.02 16.07 -16.14
N ASP A 42 11.35 14.93 -16.24
CA ASP A 42 11.03 14.32 -17.52
C ASP A 42 10.02 15.19 -18.27
N THR A 43 10.38 15.64 -19.47
CA THR A 43 9.54 16.51 -20.29
C THR A 43 8.31 15.79 -20.84
N ARG A 44 8.31 14.45 -20.90
CA ARG A 44 7.23 13.62 -21.47
C ARG A 44 5.95 13.63 -20.64
N VAL A 45 6.04 13.94 -19.35
CA VAL A 45 4.91 13.96 -18.41
C VAL A 45 4.44 15.38 -18.07
N LYS A 46 5.05 16.40 -18.67
CA LYS A 46 4.70 17.81 -18.41
C LYS A 46 3.28 18.10 -18.91
N GLY A 47 2.45 18.74 -18.09
CA GLY A 47 1.04 19.04 -18.39
C GLY A 47 0.08 17.89 -18.08
N TRP A 48 0.55 16.78 -17.51
CA TRP A 48 -0.31 15.66 -17.15
C TRP A 48 -1.02 15.93 -15.82
N PHE A 49 -2.26 15.47 -15.72
CA PHE A 49 -3.11 15.70 -14.56
C PHE A 49 -2.43 15.21 -13.27
N LEU A 50 -2.42 16.08 -12.25
CA LEU A 50 -1.78 15.92 -10.93
C LEU A 50 -0.25 15.80 -10.91
N LEU A 51 0.45 15.88 -12.04
CA LEU A 51 1.91 15.78 -12.09
C LEU A 51 2.63 17.14 -12.12
N ASP A 52 1.98 18.21 -12.58
CA ASP A 52 2.62 19.53 -12.70
C ASP A 52 3.08 20.11 -11.35
N ASN A 53 2.19 20.06 -10.36
CA ASN A 53 2.40 20.62 -9.03
C ASN A 53 2.38 19.51 -7.97
N TYR A 54 3.26 19.63 -6.96
CA TYR A 54 3.27 18.69 -5.82
C TYR A 54 2.14 18.97 -4.82
N ILE A 55 1.68 20.22 -4.78
CA ILE A 55 0.69 20.71 -3.80
C ILE A 55 -0.59 19.86 -3.78
N PRO A 56 -1.22 19.49 -4.91
CA PRO A 56 -2.39 18.61 -4.90
C PRO A 56 -2.14 17.25 -4.24
N THR A 57 -1.03 16.58 -4.60
CA THR A 57 -0.64 15.27 -4.01
C THR A 57 -0.43 15.37 -2.50
N PHE A 58 0.23 16.45 -2.06
CA PHE A 58 0.46 16.69 -0.65
C PHE A 58 -0.85 16.96 0.10
N ILE A 59 -1.75 17.78 -0.45
CA ILE A 59 -3.08 18.05 0.14
C ILE A 59 -3.89 16.75 0.24
N CYS A 60 -3.91 15.91 -0.80
CA CYS A 60 -4.60 14.62 -0.76
C CYS A 60 -4.04 13.72 0.36
N SER A 61 -2.73 13.72 0.56
CA SER A 61 -2.07 12.96 1.62
C SER A 61 -2.40 13.49 3.02
N LEU A 62 -2.47 14.82 3.20
CA LEU A 62 -2.90 15.44 4.46
C LEU A 62 -4.36 15.12 4.77
N ILE A 63 -5.25 15.23 3.77
CA ILE A 63 -6.67 14.87 3.91
C ILE A 63 -6.79 13.40 4.31
N TYR A 64 -6.04 12.51 3.67
CA TYR A 64 -6.01 11.09 4.03
C TYR A 64 -5.63 10.87 5.50
N LEU A 65 -4.54 11.48 5.97
CA LEU A 65 -4.10 11.37 7.37
C LEU A 65 -5.12 11.97 8.35
N LEU A 66 -5.76 13.08 7.98
CA LEU A 66 -6.84 13.67 8.77
C LEU A 66 -8.04 12.72 8.87
N ILE A 67 -8.45 12.07 7.77
CA ILE A 67 -9.53 11.07 7.76
C ILE A 67 -9.16 9.88 8.64
N VAL A 68 -7.92 9.39 8.58
CA VAL A 68 -7.45 8.28 9.43
C VAL A 68 -7.47 8.64 10.91
N TRP A 69 -7.15 9.89 11.27
CA TRP A 69 -7.12 10.36 12.65
C TRP A 69 -8.51 10.73 13.21
N LEU A 70 -9.32 11.46 12.45
CA LEU A 70 -10.66 11.91 12.84
C LEU A 70 -11.73 10.85 12.64
N GLY A 71 -11.62 10.04 11.59
CA GLY A 71 -12.64 9.09 11.15
C GLY A 71 -13.06 8.09 12.24
N PRO A 72 -12.12 7.39 12.92
CA PRO A 72 -12.47 6.49 14.02
C PRO A 72 -13.12 7.20 15.20
N LYS A 73 -12.71 8.45 15.51
CA LYS A 73 -13.31 9.26 16.59
C LYS A 73 -14.75 9.65 16.26
N TYR A 74 -14.99 10.08 15.02
CA TYR A 74 -16.32 10.43 14.52
C TYR A 74 -17.26 9.22 14.48
N MET A 75 -16.75 8.06 14.06
CA MET A 75 -17.54 6.83 13.99
C MET A 75 -17.79 6.17 15.34
N LYS A 76 -17.12 6.59 16.43
CA LYS A 76 -17.26 5.97 17.77
C LYS A 76 -18.72 5.81 18.19
N ASN A 77 -19.51 6.87 18.05
CA ASN A 77 -20.90 6.96 18.49
C ASN A 77 -21.93 6.64 17.40
N ARG A 78 -21.51 6.21 16.19
CA ARG A 78 -22.42 5.92 15.07
C ARG A 78 -22.47 4.43 14.75
N GLN A 79 -23.56 3.96 14.13
CA GLN A 79 -23.63 2.59 13.64
C GLN A 79 -22.76 2.39 12.38
N PRO A 80 -22.20 1.19 12.15
CA PRO A 80 -21.39 0.94 10.96
C PRO A 80 -22.27 0.98 9.70
N PHE A 81 -21.77 1.62 8.64
CA PHE A 81 -22.50 1.71 7.37
C PHE A 81 -22.40 0.41 6.57
N SER A 82 -23.55 -0.13 6.14
CA SER A 82 -23.62 -1.33 5.29
C SER A 82 -23.65 -0.97 3.81
N CYS A 83 -22.55 -0.41 3.28
CA CYS A 83 -22.42 -0.04 1.85
C CYS A 83 -21.93 -1.22 1.00
N ARG A 84 -22.60 -2.37 1.08
CA ARG A 84 -22.11 -3.62 0.48
C ARG A 84 -22.04 -3.58 -1.04
N GLY A 85 -23.08 -3.06 -1.70
CA GLY A 85 -23.12 -2.97 -3.17
C GLY A 85 -22.02 -2.06 -3.71
N ILE A 86 -21.85 -0.88 -3.10
CA ILE A 86 -20.78 0.07 -3.44
C ILE A 86 -19.42 -0.59 -3.29
N LEU A 87 -19.19 -1.32 -2.19
CA LEU A 87 -17.91 -1.98 -1.94
C LEU A 87 -17.61 -3.08 -2.98
N VAL A 88 -18.63 -3.81 -3.45
CA VAL A 88 -18.45 -4.81 -4.53
C VAL A 88 -18.07 -4.13 -5.84
N VAL A 89 -18.80 -3.08 -6.23
CA VAL A 89 -18.50 -2.32 -7.47
C VAL A 89 -17.12 -1.69 -7.40
N TYR A 90 -16.76 -1.10 -6.26
CA TYR A 90 -15.46 -0.50 -6.02
C TYR A 90 -14.32 -1.52 -6.12
N ASN A 91 -14.42 -2.65 -5.42
CA ASN A 91 -13.40 -3.70 -5.51
C ASN A 91 -13.30 -4.29 -6.92
N LEU A 92 -14.43 -4.48 -7.61
CA LEU A 92 -14.44 -4.97 -8.99
C LEU A 92 -13.75 -3.96 -9.93
N GLY A 93 -14.06 -2.67 -9.79
CA GLY A 93 -13.40 -1.61 -10.56
C GLY A 93 -11.89 -1.58 -10.33
N LEU A 94 -11.43 -1.69 -9.09
CA LEU A 94 -10.00 -1.76 -8.78
C LEU A 94 -9.34 -3.04 -9.29
N THR A 95 -10.03 -4.18 -9.26
CA THR A 95 -9.55 -5.42 -9.87
C THR A 95 -9.35 -5.25 -11.38
N LEU A 96 -10.34 -4.68 -12.07
CA LEU A 96 -10.27 -4.45 -13.52
C LEU A 96 -9.20 -3.44 -13.89
N LEU A 97 -9.08 -2.35 -13.14
CA LEU A 97 -8.02 -1.35 -13.32
C LEU A 97 -6.64 -1.98 -13.11
N SER A 98 -6.47 -2.79 -12.06
CA SER A 98 -5.21 -3.49 -11.78
C SER A 98 -4.86 -4.51 -12.86
N LEU A 99 -5.87 -5.20 -13.41
CA LEU A 99 -5.69 -6.14 -14.50
C LEU A 99 -5.28 -5.43 -15.80
N TYR A 100 -5.95 -4.33 -16.13
CA TYR A 100 -5.59 -3.49 -17.26
C TYR A 100 -4.13 -3.01 -17.15
N MET A 101 -3.74 -2.45 -16.00
CA MET A 101 -2.36 -1.99 -15.79
C MET A 101 -1.35 -3.13 -15.91
N PHE A 102 -1.65 -4.31 -15.35
CA PHE A 102 -0.79 -5.47 -15.46
C PHE A 102 -0.60 -5.92 -16.93
N CYS A 103 -1.69 -6.09 -17.67
CA CYS A 103 -1.64 -6.50 -19.08
C CYS A 103 -0.91 -5.48 -19.95
N GLU A 104 -1.18 -4.19 -19.78
CA GLU A 104 -0.53 -3.13 -20.55
C GLU A 104 0.97 -3.01 -20.24
N LEU A 105 1.38 -3.18 -18.98
CA LEU A 105 2.81 -3.21 -18.61
C LEU A 105 3.51 -4.42 -19.22
N VAL A 106 2.91 -5.61 -19.15
CA VAL A 106 3.50 -6.83 -19.72
C VAL A 106 3.61 -6.74 -21.24
N THR A 107 2.55 -6.27 -21.93
CA THR A 107 2.58 -6.10 -23.39
C THR A 107 3.56 -5.01 -23.81
N GLY A 108 3.60 -3.87 -23.11
CA GLY A 108 4.55 -2.80 -23.40
C GLY A 108 6.01 -3.23 -23.25
N VAL A 109 6.33 -4.04 -22.23
CA VAL A 109 7.67 -4.63 -22.01
C VAL A 109 8.02 -5.62 -23.12
N TRP A 110 7.06 -6.45 -23.54
CA TRP A 110 7.26 -7.43 -24.60
C TRP A 110 7.47 -6.78 -25.97
N GLU A 111 6.61 -5.83 -26.34
CA GLU A 111 6.71 -5.04 -27.58
C GLU A 111 7.99 -4.22 -27.63
N GLY A 112 8.37 -3.60 -26.51
CA GLY A 112 9.58 -2.80 -26.37
C GLY A 112 10.87 -3.60 -26.21
N LYS A 113 10.81 -4.94 -26.20
CA LYS A 113 11.94 -5.85 -25.95
C LYS A 113 12.80 -5.41 -24.76
N TYR A 114 12.13 -5.06 -23.67
CA TYR A 114 12.77 -4.53 -22.46
C TYR A 114 13.78 -5.52 -21.90
N ASN A 115 14.98 -5.03 -21.58
CA ASN A 115 15.98 -5.86 -20.95
C ASN A 115 15.69 -5.96 -19.45
N PHE A 116 15.48 -7.19 -18.99
CA PHE A 116 15.13 -7.50 -17.60
C PHE A 116 16.18 -7.02 -16.59
N PHE A 117 17.46 -7.02 -16.97
CA PHE A 117 18.58 -6.71 -16.08
C PHE A 117 18.95 -5.23 -16.07
N CYS A 118 18.85 -4.55 -17.22
CA CYS A 118 19.15 -3.13 -17.35
C CYS A 118 18.30 -2.51 -18.45
N GLN A 119 17.29 -1.75 -18.03
CA GLN A 119 16.49 -0.92 -18.94
C GLN A 119 16.68 0.56 -18.61
N GLY A 120 17.18 1.32 -19.59
CA GLY A 120 17.27 2.78 -19.52
C GLY A 120 15.91 3.46 -19.68
N THR A 121 15.86 4.77 -19.37
CA THR A 121 14.62 5.57 -19.40
C THR A 121 14.24 6.09 -20.80
N ARG A 122 15.06 5.87 -21.82
CA ARG A 122 14.83 6.36 -23.20
C ARG A 122 15.20 5.31 -24.26
N SER A 123 15.14 4.04 -23.89
CA SER A 123 15.73 2.97 -24.69
C SER A 123 14.76 2.30 -25.68
N ALA A 124 13.44 2.46 -25.53
CA ALA A 124 12.46 1.71 -26.32
C ALA A 124 11.40 2.57 -27.04
N GLY A 125 11.60 3.89 -27.14
CA GLY A 125 10.80 4.77 -28.01
C GLY A 125 9.31 4.78 -27.66
N GLU A 126 8.45 4.30 -28.56
CA GLU A 126 6.98 4.27 -28.36
C GLU A 126 6.54 3.36 -27.22
N ALA A 127 7.26 2.25 -26.97
CA ALA A 127 6.98 1.36 -25.85
C ALA A 127 7.22 2.05 -24.49
N ASP A 128 8.22 2.95 -24.41
CA ASP A 128 8.44 3.77 -23.22
C ASP A 128 7.23 4.69 -22.96
N MET A 129 6.66 5.30 -24.01
CA MET A 129 5.47 6.15 -23.87
C MET A 129 4.23 5.37 -23.44
N LYS A 130 4.06 4.13 -23.93
CA LYS A 130 2.99 3.23 -23.47
C LYS A 130 3.14 2.95 -21.98
N ILE A 131 4.34 2.59 -21.52
CA ILE A 131 4.61 2.33 -20.10
C ILE A 131 4.40 3.58 -19.24
N ILE A 132 4.86 4.76 -19.68
CA ILE A 132 4.64 6.02 -18.96
C ILE A 132 3.14 6.29 -18.76
N ARG A 133 2.30 6.08 -19.78
CA ARG A 133 0.83 6.25 -19.67
C ARG A 133 0.23 5.29 -18.65
N VAL A 134 0.68 4.04 -18.62
CA VAL A 134 0.19 3.04 -17.67
C VAL A 134 0.67 3.33 -16.25
N LEU A 135 1.92 3.80 -16.10
CA LEU A 135 2.45 4.22 -14.81
C LEU A 135 1.75 5.45 -14.25
N TRP A 136 1.23 6.33 -15.11
CA TRP A 136 0.33 7.40 -14.66
C TRP A 136 -0.98 6.86 -14.10
N TRP A 137 -1.59 5.87 -14.78
CA TRP A 137 -2.76 5.16 -14.23
C TRP A 137 -2.44 4.46 -12.92
N TYR A 138 -1.23 3.91 -12.79
CA TYR A 138 -0.75 3.32 -11.56
C TYR A 138 -0.63 4.37 -10.43
N TYR A 139 -0.05 5.53 -10.70
CA TYR A 139 0.00 6.63 -9.73
C TYR A 139 -1.42 7.09 -9.33
N PHE A 140 -2.31 7.27 -10.31
CA PHE A 140 -3.70 7.66 -10.05
C PHE A 140 -4.46 6.60 -9.25
N SER A 141 -4.17 5.32 -9.48
CA SER A 141 -4.75 4.22 -8.71
C SER A 141 -4.48 4.38 -7.21
N LYS A 142 -3.30 4.86 -6.81
CA LYS A 142 -2.94 5.06 -5.39
C LYS A 142 -3.79 6.12 -4.71
N LEU A 143 -4.27 7.11 -5.45
CA LEU A 143 -5.25 8.08 -4.96
C LEU A 143 -6.62 7.44 -4.76
N ILE A 144 -7.06 6.57 -5.69
CA ILE A 144 -8.32 5.84 -5.56
C ILE A 144 -8.27 4.89 -4.35
N GLU A 145 -7.14 4.19 -4.15
CA GLU A 145 -6.93 3.26 -3.04
C GLU A 145 -7.03 3.91 -1.66
N PHE A 146 -6.95 5.25 -1.54
CA PHE A 146 -7.26 5.93 -0.27
C PHE A 146 -8.69 5.69 0.20
N MET A 147 -9.60 5.39 -0.72
CA MET A 147 -10.98 5.03 -0.39
C MET A 147 -11.07 3.69 0.36
N ASP A 148 -10.07 2.81 0.29
CA ASP A 148 -10.02 1.57 1.09
C ASP A 148 -10.11 1.89 2.58
N THR A 149 -9.27 2.83 3.02
CA THR A 149 -9.21 3.25 4.42
C THR A 149 -10.50 3.94 4.84
N PHE A 150 -11.09 4.74 3.96
CA PHE A 150 -12.39 5.36 4.20
C PHE A 150 -13.49 4.32 4.42
N PHE A 151 -13.57 3.29 3.56
CA PHE A 151 -14.54 2.20 3.74
C PHE A 151 -14.28 1.37 5.00
N PHE A 152 -13.02 1.14 5.38
CA PHE A 152 -12.68 0.43 6.61
C PHE A 152 -13.16 1.20 7.85
N ILE A 153 -12.97 2.52 7.87
CA ILE A 153 -13.42 3.39 8.96
C ILE A 153 -14.96 3.42 9.04
N LEU A 154 -15.65 3.64 7.91
CA LEU A 154 -17.11 3.67 7.86
C LEU A 154 -17.76 2.35 8.32
N ARG A 155 -17.11 1.22 8.09
CA ARG A 155 -17.55 -0.10 8.54
C ARG A 155 -17.12 -0.46 9.96
N LYS A 156 -16.45 0.45 10.67
CA LYS A 156 -15.82 0.20 11.98
C LYS A 156 -14.84 -0.97 11.99
N ASN A 157 -14.20 -1.26 10.85
CA ASN A 157 -13.26 -2.36 10.71
C ASN A 157 -11.82 -1.92 11.03
N ASN A 158 -11.65 -1.33 12.23
CA ASN A 158 -10.39 -0.70 12.64
C ASN A 158 -9.21 -1.69 12.70
N HIS A 159 -9.46 -3.00 12.78
CA HIS A 159 -8.40 -4.01 12.73
C HIS A 159 -7.66 -4.05 11.38
N GLN A 160 -8.30 -3.61 10.29
CA GLN A 160 -7.68 -3.54 8.96
C GLN A 160 -6.81 -2.28 8.79
N VAL A 161 -7.11 -1.20 9.52
CA VAL A 161 -6.35 0.05 9.52
C VAL A 161 -5.12 -0.09 10.43
N THR A 162 -4.14 -0.84 9.95
CA THR A 162 -2.87 -1.07 10.65
C THR A 162 -1.87 0.06 10.37
N VAL A 163 -0.82 0.16 11.19
CA VAL A 163 0.31 1.08 10.93
C VAL A 163 0.91 0.81 9.55
N LEU A 164 1.05 -0.46 9.16
CA LEU A 164 1.53 -0.87 7.85
C LEU A 164 0.65 -0.31 6.73
N HIS A 165 -0.67 -0.48 6.85
CA HIS A 165 -1.64 0.03 5.87
C HIS A 165 -1.52 1.55 5.70
N VAL A 166 -1.53 2.29 6.81
CA VAL A 166 -1.47 3.76 6.77
C VAL A 166 -0.12 4.24 6.23
N TYR A 167 1.00 3.64 6.68
CA TYR A 167 2.35 3.96 6.19
C TYR A 167 2.47 3.72 4.69
N HIS A 168 2.02 2.56 4.21
CA HIS A 168 2.07 2.19 2.79
C HIS A 168 1.25 3.16 1.93
N HIS A 169 -0.04 3.36 2.22
CA HIS A 169 -0.88 4.23 1.41
C HIS A 169 -0.40 5.70 1.47
N ALA A 170 -0.05 6.22 2.63
CA ALA A 170 0.43 7.61 2.74
C ALA A 170 1.76 7.84 1.99
N SER A 171 2.69 6.87 2.04
CA SER A 171 3.99 7.01 1.38
C SER A 171 3.92 6.78 -0.14
N MET A 172 3.18 5.76 -0.59
CA MET A 172 3.14 5.34 -2.00
C MET A 172 2.71 6.46 -2.94
N LEU A 173 1.66 7.21 -2.61
CA LEU A 173 1.17 8.30 -3.47
C LEU A 173 2.26 9.36 -3.69
N ASN A 174 2.97 9.74 -2.63
CA ASN A 174 4.02 10.75 -2.70
C ASN A 174 5.25 10.24 -3.47
N ILE A 175 5.70 9.02 -3.17
CA ILE A 175 6.81 8.39 -3.87
C ILE A 175 6.55 8.29 -5.37
N TRP A 176 5.35 7.85 -5.76
CA TRP A 176 5.01 7.69 -7.17
C TRP A 176 4.88 9.01 -7.92
N TRP A 177 4.49 10.10 -7.25
CA TRP A 177 4.54 11.43 -7.87
C TRP A 177 5.98 11.84 -8.24
N PHE A 178 6.94 11.56 -7.37
CA PHE A 178 8.36 11.79 -7.64
C PHE A 178 8.87 10.85 -8.74
N VAL A 179 8.55 9.56 -8.69
CA VAL A 179 8.93 8.60 -9.73
C VAL A 179 8.41 9.04 -11.10
N MET A 180 7.14 9.47 -11.20
CA MET A 180 6.56 9.93 -12.46
C MET A 180 7.23 11.20 -13.00
N ASN A 181 7.66 12.12 -12.13
CA ASN A 181 8.28 13.38 -12.57
C ASN A 181 9.75 13.23 -13.02
N TRP A 182 10.46 12.20 -12.56
CA TRP A 182 11.90 12.05 -12.82
C TRP A 182 12.28 10.75 -13.54
N VAL A 183 11.63 9.64 -13.23
CA VAL A 183 11.94 8.31 -13.77
C VAL A 183 10.66 7.52 -14.15
N PRO A 184 9.81 8.06 -15.06
CA PRO A 184 8.51 7.48 -15.39
C PRO A 184 8.57 6.22 -16.27
N CYS A 185 9.73 5.58 -16.41
CA CYS A 185 9.94 4.35 -17.19
C CYS A 185 11.30 3.73 -16.82
N GLY A 186 11.76 2.74 -17.59
CA GLY A 186 12.93 1.94 -17.22
C GLY A 186 12.63 1.10 -15.97
N HIS A 187 13.59 0.93 -15.08
CA HIS A 187 13.53 0.00 -13.93
C HIS A 187 12.27 0.09 -13.04
N SER A 188 11.62 1.25 -12.98
CA SER A 188 10.39 1.50 -12.21
C SER A 188 9.19 0.59 -12.61
N TYR A 189 9.16 0.05 -13.84
CA TYR A 189 8.00 -0.71 -14.34
C TYR A 189 7.75 -2.01 -13.57
N PHE A 190 8.81 -2.69 -13.13
CA PHE A 190 8.71 -4.06 -12.63
C PHE A 190 7.99 -4.14 -11.30
N GLY A 191 8.32 -3.24 -10.37
CA GLY A 191 7.64 -3.13 -9.09
C GLY A 191 6.14 -2.83 -9.27
N ALA A 192 5.79 -1.93 -10.20
CA ALA A 192 4.40 -1.62 -10.54
C ALA A 192 3.67 -2.82 -11.18
N THR A 193 4.37 -3.59 -12.02
CA THR A 193 3.81 -4.78 -12.68
C THR A 193 3.44 -5.85 -11.65
N LEU A 194 4.39 -6.22 -10.78
CA LEU A 194 4.12 -7.19 -9.71
C LEU A 194 3.07 -6.68 -8.72
N ASN A 195 3.11 -5.40 -8.36
CA ASN A 195 2.08 -4.81 -7.50
C ASN A 195 0.70 -4.88 -8.13
N SER A 196 0.57 -4.57 -9.42
CA SER A 196 -0.71 -4.64 -10.13
C SER A 196 -1.24 -6.07 -10.15
N PHE A 197 -0.38 -7.06 -10.40
CA PHE A 197 -0.76 -8.48 -10.32
C PHE A 197 -1.27 -8.88 -8.93
N ILE A 198 -0.55 -8.52 -7.88
CA ILE A 198 -0.97 -8.82 -6.50
C ILE A 198 -2.24 -8.05 -6.13
N HIS A 199 -2.43 -6.82 -6.62
CA HIS A 199 -3.64 -6.03 -6.42
C HIS A 199 -4.85 -6.67 -7.12
N VAL A 200 -4.70 -7.28 -8.29
CA VAL A 200 -5.76 -8.11 -8.91
C VAL A 200 -6.22 -9.20 -7.94
N LEU A 201 -5.28 -9.95 -7.34
CA LEU A 201 -5.61 -11.03 -6.41
C LEU A 201 -6.24 -10.50 -5.12
N MET A 202 -5.68 -9.42 -4.56
CA MET A 202 -6.13 -8.81 -3.31
C MET A 202 -7.53 -8.20 -3.43
N TYR A 203 -7.80 -7.39 -4.45
CA TYR A 203 -9.12 -6.78 -4.65
C TYR A 203 -10.17 -7.79 -5.09
N SER A 204 -9.78 -8.82 -5.86
CA SER A 204 -10.67 -9.96 -6.13
C SER A 204 -11.08 -10.68 -4.84
N TYR A 205 -10.12 -10.90 -3.94
CA TYR A 205 -10.41 -11.47 -2.62
C TYR A 205 -11.35 -10.56 -1.81
N TYR A 206 -11.14 -9.25 -1.81
CA TYR A 206 -12.01 -8.32 -1.08
C TYR A 206 -13.42 -8.22 -1.68
N GLY A 207 -13.54 -8.21 -3.00
CA GLY A 207 -14.81 -8.28 -3.72
C GLY A 207 -15.59 -9.55 -3.36
N LEU A 208 -14.93 -10.72 -3.43
CA LEU A 208 -15.53 -12.00 -3.05
C LEU A 208 -15.89 -12.07 -1.57
N SER A 209 -15.02 -11.55 -0.67
CA SER A 209 -15.29 -11.52 0.78
C SER A 209 -16.48 -10.63 1.15
N SER A 210 -16.81 -9.69 0.27
CA SER A 210 -17.98 -8.85 0.38
C SER A 210 -19.25 -9.62 0.07
N VAL A 211 -19.25 -10.84 -0.51
CA VAL A 211 -20.44 -11.70 -0.69
C VAL A 211 -20.46 -12.77 0.43
N PRO A 212 -21.58 -12.95 1.18
CA PRO A 212 -21.54 -13.76 2.41
C PRO A 212 -21.41 -15.25 2.09
N SER A 213 -22.04 -15.72 1.02
CA SER A 213 -21.90 -17.11 0.54
C SER A 213 -20.48 -17.48 0.13
N MET A 214 -19.66 -16.50 -0.27
CA MET A 214 -18.29 -16.77 -0.75
C MET A 214 -17.26 -16.85 0.37
N ARG A 215 -17.52 -16.24 1.53
CA ARG A 215 -16.60 -16.22 2.69
C ARG A 215 -16.03 -17.59 3.13
N PRO A 216 -16.82 -18.68 3.22
CA PRO A 216 -16.27 -19.98 3.64
C PRO A 216 -15.24 -20.55 2.65
N TYR A 217 -15.32 -20.18 1.37
CA TYR A 217 -14.41 -20.68 0.32
C TYR A 217 -13.09 -19.89 0.23
N LEU A 218 -12.92 -18.83 1.02
CA LEU A 218 -11.77 -17.92 0.95
C LEU A 218 -10.56 -18.36 1.82
N TRP A 219 -10.19 -19.64 1.75
CA TRP A 219 -9.08 -20.23 2.51
C TRP A 219 -7.69 -19.71 2.08
N TRP A 220 -7.58 -19.26 0.84
CA TRP A 220 -6.35 -18.80 0.21
C TRP A 220 -5.83 -17.41 0.63
N LYS A 221 -6.47 -16.76 1.63
CA LYS A 221 -6.02 -15.45 2.18
C LYS A 221 -4.53 -15.43 2.53
N LYS A 222 -4.00 -16.54 3.07
CA LYS A 222 -2.59 -16.64 3.47
C LYS A 222 -1.63 -16.54 2.28
N TYR A 223 -2.00 -17.11 1.13
CA TYR A 223 -1.15 -17.09 -0.07
C TYR A 223 -1.07 -15.69 -0.68
N ILE A 224 -2.11 -14.87 -0.54
CA ILE A 224 -2.06 -13.46 -0.96
C ILE A 224 -0.98 -12.71 -0.17
N THR A 225 -0.95 -12.87 1.16
CA THR A 225 0.08 -12.24 2.00
C THR A 225 1.48 -12.76 1.69
N GLN A 226 1.62 -14.05 1.37
CA GLN A 226 2.90 -14.63 0.94
C GLN A 226 3.33 -14.08 -0.43
N GLY A 227 2.39 -13.88 -1.35
CA GLY A 227 2.62 -13.24 -2.66
C GLY A 227 3.06 -11.78 -2.53
N GLN A 228 2.47 -11.02 -1.60
CA GLN A 228 2.90 -9.65 -1.28
C GLN A 228 4.36 -9.61 -0.80
N LEU A 229 4.75 -10.53 0.09
CA LEU A 229 6.12 -10.60 0.58
C LEU A 229 7.10 -11.00 -0.54
N LEU A 230 6.72 -12.00 -1.35
CA LEU A 230 7.52 -12.44 -2.50
C LEU A 230 7.72 -11.30 -3.51
N GLN A 231 6.68 -10.51 -3.78
CA GLN A 231 6.78 -9.32 -4.64
C GLN A 231 7.89 -8.37 -4.18
N PHE A 232 8.00 -8.07 -2.89
CA PHE A 232 9.02 -7.16 -2.39
C PHE A 232 10.42 -7.74 -2.56
N VAL A 233 10.59 -9.04 -2.29
CA VAL A 233 11.86 -9.74 -2.49
C VAL A 233 12.28 -9.72 -3.96
N LEU A 234 11.36 -10.06 -4.88
CA LEU A 234 11.63 -10.03 -6.32
C LEU A 234 11.99 -8.62 -6.81
N THR A 235 11.30 -7.60 -6.30
CA THR A 235 11.59 -6.19 -6.64
C THR A 235 12.99 -5.78 -6.16
N ILE A 236 13.40 -6.20 -4.96
CA ILE A 236 14.75 -5.95 -4.45
C ILE A 236 15.80 -6.65 -5.32
N VAL A 237 15.62 -7.94 -5.62
CA VAL A 237 16.58 -8.70 -6.43
C VAL A 237 16.81 -8.02 -7.78
N GLN A 238 15.73 -7.67 -8.46
CA GLN A 238 15.82 -7.00 -9.77
C GLN A 238 16.46 -5.61 -9.65
N THR A 239 16.14 -4.84 -8.61
CA THR A 239 16.77 -3.52 -8.35
C THR A 239 18.26 -3.65 -8.05
N SER A 240 18.66 -4.66 -7.27
CA SER A 240 20.07 -4.94 -6.99
C SER A 240 20.84 -5.34 -8.25
N CYS A 241 20.22 -6.09 -9.18
CA CYS A 241 20.84 -6.36 -10.49
C CYS A 241 21.13 -5.06 -11.26
N GLY A 242 20.20 -4.10 -11.25
CA GLY A 242 20.39 -2.79 -11.89
C GLY A 242 21.45 -1.89 -11.23
N VAL A 243 21.82 -2.17 -9.96
CA VAL A 243 22.94 -1.49 -9.28
C VAL A 243 24.29 -2.11 -9.68
N VAL A 244 24.35 -3.45 -9.81
CA VAL A 244 25.58 -4.17 -10.17
C VAL A 244 25.93 -3.99 -11.64
N TRP A 245 24.93 -3.97 -12.52
CA TRP A 245 25.10 -3.76 -13.95
C TRP A 245 24.80 -2.30 -14.27
N PRO A 246 25.82 -1.43 -14.43
CA PRO A 246 25.62 0.02 -14.56
C PRO A 246 24.75 0.31 -15.78
N CYS A 247 23.50 0.65 -15.50
CA CYS A 247 22.53 1.09 -16.49
C CYS A 247 22.51 2.61 -16.55
N SER A 248 22.01 3.20 -17.64
CA SER A 248 21.78 4.65 -17.77
C SER A 248 20.67 5.19 -16.84
N PHE A 249 20.30 4.43 -15.81
CA PHE A 249 19.32 4.78 -14.79
C PHE A 249 20.03 5.41 -13.57
N PRO A 250 19.48 6.46 -12.95
CA PRO A 250 20.19 7.14 -11.85
C PRO A 250 20.25 6.26 -10.59
N LEU A 251 21.47 6.01 -10.10
CA LEU A 251 21.74 5.13 -8.94
C LEU A 251 21.00 5.55 -7.67
N GLY A 252 20.81 6.86 -7.44
CA GLY A 252 20.10 7.37 -6.25
C GLY A 252 18.67 6.82 -6.12
N TRP A 253 17.95 6.71 -7.23
CA TRP A 253 16.60 6.14 -7.25
C TRP A 253 16.59 4.64 -6.96
N LEU A 254 17.61 3.90 -7.40
CA LEU A 254 17.74 2.47 -7.10
C LEU A 254 17.99 2.23 -5.61
N TYR A 255 18.88 3.00 -4.98
CA TYR A 255 19.11 2.91 -3.54
C TYR A 255 17.87 3.29 -2.73
N PHE A 256 17.17 4.35 -3.14
CA PHE A 256 15.90 4.74 -2.52
C PHE A 256 14.86 3.62 -2.60
N GLN A 257 14.72 3.00 -3.78
CA GLN A 257 13.82 1.87 -3.99
C GLN A 257 14.17 0.67 -3.09
N ILE A 258 15.45 0.30 -3.01
CA ILE A 258 15.91 -0.79 -2.12
C ILE A 258 15.59 -0.48 -0.66
N GLY A 259 15.91 0.73 -0.19
CA GLY A 259 15.63 1.16 1.18
C GLY A 259 14.13 1.11 1.52
N TYR A 260 13.28 1.59 0.61
CA TYR A 260 11.84 1.55 0.79
C TYR A 260 11.31 0.11 0.82
N MET A 261 11.76 -0.78 -0.08
CA MET A 261 11.34 -2.18 -0.07
C MET A 261 11.76 -2.92 1.20
N ILE A 262 12.97 -2.66 1.73
CA ILE A 262 13.42 -3.22 3.01
C ILE A 262 12.48 -2.76 4.14
N SER A 263 12.11 -1.48 4.18
CA SER A 263 11.18 -0.98 5.18
C SER A 263 9.84 -1.73 5.14
N LEU A 264 9.26 -1.92 3.93
CA LEU A 264 8.00 -2.64 3.76
C LEU A 264 8.13 -4.11 4.17
N ILE A 265 9.23 -4.79 3.85
CA ILE A 265 9.47 -6.17 4.28
C ILE A 265 9.46 -6.29 5.80
N ILE A 266 10.10 -5.37 6.52
CA ILE A 266 10.13 -5.38 7.99
C ILE A 266 8.71 -5.24 8.55
N LEU A 267 7.93 -4.27 8.05
CA LEU A 267 6.56 -4.05 8.53
C LEU A 267 5.63 -5.23 8.17
N PHE A 268 5.73 -5.79 6.96
CA PHE A 268 4.93 -6.94 6.53
C PHE A 268 5.30 -8.22 7.27
N THR A 269 6.58 -8.47 7.52
CA THR A 269 7.04 -9.63 8.29
C THR A 269 6.52 -9.55 9.72
N ASN A 270 6.58 -8.36 10.33
CA ASN A 270 6.03 -8.12 11.66
C ASN A 270 4.51 -8.41 11.70
N PHE A 271 3.75 -7.87 10.74
CA PHE A 271 2.32 -8.15 10.61
C PHE A 271 2.02 -9.65 10.40
N TYR A 272 2.80 -10.34 9.57
CA TYR A 272 2.64 -11.77 9.28
C TYR A 272 2.87 -12.63 10.53
N ILE A 273 3.96 -12.37 11.27
CA ILE A 273 4.27 -13.09 12.51
C ILE A 273 3.17 -12.88 13.55
N GLN A 274 2.71 -11.64 13.74
CA GLN A 274 1.63 -11.35 14.69
C GLN A 274 0.31 -12.00 14.31
N THR A 275 -0.04 -12.00 13.02
CA THR A 275 -1.35 -12.47 12.55
C THR A 275 -1.42 -14.00 12.44
N TYR A 276 -0.38 -14.65 11.94
CA TYR A 276 -0.42 -16.08 11.59
C TYR A 276 0.34 -16.95 12.59
N ASN A 277 1.55 -16.55 13.01
CA ASN A 277 2.36 -17.38 13.91
C ASN A 277 1.88 -17.30 15.36
N LYS A 278 1.59 -16.10 15.89
CA LYS A 278 1.11 -15.96 17.27
C LYS A 278 -0.31 -16.51 17.47
N LYS A 279 -1.24 -16.29 16.52
CA LYS A 279 -2.59 -16.88 16.58
C LYS A 279 -2.58 -18.40 16.40
N GLY A 280 -1.72 -18.93 15.53
CA GLY A 280 -1.52 -20.37 15.35
C GLY A 280 -0.95 -21.05 16.60
N ALA A 281 0.05 -20.43 17.23
CA ALA A 281 0.64 -20.93 18.48
C ALA A 281 -0.35 -20.88 19.65
N SER A 282 -1.17 -19.83 19.75
CA SER A 282 -2.22 -19.72 20.78
C SER A 282 -3.29 -20.80 20.62
N ARG A 283 -3.80 -21.03 19.39
CA ARG A 283 -4.75 -22.11 19.11
C ARG A 283 -4.18 -23.50 19.38
N ARG A 284 -2.89 -23.72 19.08
CA ARG A 284 -2.21 -24.98 19.38
C ARG A 284 -2.06 -25.19 20.89
N LYS A 285 -1.73 -24.14 21.65
CA LYS A 285 -1.65 -24.19 23.12
C LYS A 285 -3.01 -24.41 23.78
N GLU A 286 -4.07 -23.82 23.24
CA GLU A 286 -5.45 -24.02 23.69
C GLU A 286 -5.92 -25.47 23.44
N HIS A 287 -5.67 -26.01 22.24
CA HIS A 287 -5.96 -27.42 21.92
C HIS A 287 -5.17 -28.41 22.80
N LEU A 288 -3.90 -28.10 23.11
CA LEU A 288 -3.08 -28.91 24.04
C LEU A 288 -3.61 -28.82 25.48
N ARG A 289 -4.09 -27.65 25.91
CA ARG A 289 -4.71 -27.46 27.24
C ARG A 289 -6.06 -28.15 27.37
N ASP A 290 -6.89 -28.13 26.33
CA ASP A 290 -8.17 -28.85 26.33
C ASP A 290 -7.97 -30.37 26.37
N HIS A 291 -6.95 -30.90 25.68
CA HIS A 291 -6.55 -32.29 25.82
C HIS A 291 -6.03 -32.63 27.23
N GLN A 292 -5.37 -31.68 27.91
CA GLN A 292 -4.84 -31.91 29.25
C GLN A 292 -5.94 -31.80 30.33
N ASN A 293 -6.88 -30.87 30.20
CA ASN A 293 -8.02 -30.71 31.11
C ASN A 293 -9.13 -31.74 30.87
N GLY A 294 -9.27 -32.26 29.65
CA GLY A 294 -10.19 -33.37 29.34
C GLY A 294 -9.71 -34.74 29.83
N SER A 295 -8.46 -34.84 30.29
CA SER A 295 -7.87 -36.11 30.75
C SER A 295 -7.88 -36.31 32.26
N VAL A 296 -8.41 -35.36 33.05
CA VAL A 296 -8.43 -35.44 34.54
C VAL A 296 -9.80 -35.83 35.10
N ALA A 297 -10.82 -36.05 34.27
CA ALA A 297 -12.12 -36.59 34.68
C ALA A 297 -12.28 -38.06 34.25
N ALA A 298 -11.38 -38.93 34.72
CA ALA A 298 -11.60 -40.38 34.70
C ALA A 298 -11.32 -40.95 36.09
N VAL A 299 -12.18 -40.60 37.05
CA VAL A 299 -12.29 -41.31 38.32
C VAL A 299 -13.30 -42.44 38.12
N ASN A 300 -12.76 -43.66 38.02
CA ASN A 300 -13.29 -44.97 38.37
C ASN A 300 -14.83 -45.17 38.38
N GLY A 301 -15.30 -45.91 37.37
CA GLY A 301 -16.60 -46.57 37.38
C GLY A 301 -16.62 -47.67 36.32
N HIS A 302 -16.43 -48.92 36.76
CA HIS A 302 -16.44 -50.12 35.93
C HIS A 302 -17.88 -50.48 35.55
N THR A 303 -18.19 -50.65 34.26
CA THR A 303 -19.11 -51.68 33.73
C THR A 303 -19.13 -51.68 32.19
N ASN A 304 -19.09 -52.88 31.64
CA ASN A 304 -18.99 -53.23 30.23
C ASN A 304 -20.25 -52.88 29.41
N SER A 305 -20.09 -52.43 28.16
CA SER A 305 -20.82 -53.01 27.01
C SER A 305 -20.26 -52.50 25.67
N PHE A 306 -20.56 -53.30 24.65
CA PHE A 306 -19.97 -53.46 23.33
C PHE A 306 -20.48 -52.43 22.28
N SER A 307 -19.60 -52.09 21.33
CA SER A 307 -19.76 -51.53 19.96
C SER A 307 -21.06 -50.82 19.50
N SER A 308 -20.89 -49.66 18.85
CA SER A 308 -21.22 -49.49 17.41
C SER A 308 -20.70 -48.15 16.86
N LEU A 309 -20.16 -48.19 15.64
CA LEU A 309 -19.93 -47.02 14.79
C LEU A 309 -21.27 -46.33 14.52
N GLU A 310 -21.40 -45.03 14.82
CA GLU A 310 -22.04 -44.08 13.90
C GLU A 310 -21.93 -42.61 14.37
N ASN A 311 -21.90 -41.71 13.38
CA ASN A 311 -22.31 -40.30 13.45
C ASN A 311 -21.35 -39.24 14.03
N ASN A 312 -20.52 -38.67 13.14
CA ASN A 312 -19.95 -37.32 13.31
C ASN A 312 -20.72 -36.28 12.48
N VAL A 313 -21.97 -36.02 12.86
CA VAL A 313 -22.71 -34.80 12.47
C VAL A 313 -22.81 -33.92 13.71
N LYS A 314 -22.08 -32.81 13.75
CA LYS A 314 -22.19 -31.82 14.84
C LYS A 314 -23.51 -31.05 14.70
N PRO A 315 -24.39 -31.02 15.72
CA PRO A 315 -25.58 -30.19 15.68
C PRO A 315 -25.27 -28.72 15.96
N ARG A 316 -25.96 -27.87 15.19
CA ARG A 316 -25.96 -26.40 15.26
C ARG A 316 -26.56 -25.94 16.59
N LYS A 317 -25.84 -25.08 17.31
CA LYS A 317 -26.25 -24.50 18.60
C LYS A 317 -27.55 -23.69 18.43
N GLN A 318 -28.62 -24.11 19.09
CA GLN A 318 -29.87 -23.34 19.23
C GLN A 318 -29.63 -22.11 20.10
N ARG A 319 -30.14 -20.97 19.65
CA ARG A 319 -30.17 -19.69 20.37
C ARG A 319 -31.36 -19.75 21.33
N LYS A 320 -31.11 -19.60 22.64
CA LYS A 320 -32.17 -19.35 23.62
C LYS A 320 -32.57 -17.87 23.56
N ASP A 321 -33.85 -17.67 23.77
CA ASP A 321 -34.65 -16.46 23.55
C ASP A 321 -34.08 -15.16 24.13
#